data_AF-A0A962XWA8-F1
#
_entry.id   AF-A0A962XWA8-F1
#
_cell.length_a   1.000
_cell.length_b   1.000
_cell.length_c   1.000
_cell.angle_alpha   90.00
_cell.angle_beta   90.00
_cell.angle_gamma   90.00
#
_symmetry.space_group_name_H-M   'P 1'
#
loop_
_entity.id
_entity.type
_entity.pdbx_description
1 polymer ?
#
loop_
_entity_poly.entity_id
_entity_poly.type
_entity_poly.pdbx_seq_one_letter_code
_entity_poly.pdbx_strand_id
1 'polypeptide(L)'
;MKEKDAQELLHCLPHQRTLFPYCRDHYAVQLLRVASKRYPTIPALKRSPFGRLFDKPSVRSLTSACGNGRLDTGALTPYWQEPGNTYLLTVGIWSGRRQRDAQMSRRGANIVLRLHFNRQHDQLYTRTIQPTRANAFNGWGHPVLMQGERRYFRETLAWARLDVDFHTNEVLVEEIQSDWVRRVRSLKLRASRCCDEACVLRGYGYRTTAGQAHAYVSYAESVMHDWSHAMLAAVLHFAEHELGVSTVWYHTWNTGVALKGIDRDWAPPTSLYTRLPEQFCFEATRDMPRLLSTEPLRKRLNRHRIEPHFYKLDL
;
A
#
# COMPACT_ATOMS: atom_id res chain seq x y z
N MET A 1 -9.89 15.39 0.33
CA MET A 1 -9.74 16.77 0.92
C MET A 1 -9.77 17.85 -0.18
N LYS A 2 -9.75 19.17 0.14
CA LYS A 2 -9.59 20.20 -0.92
C LYS A 2 -8.16 20.19 -1.45
N GLU A 3 -7.96 20.59 -2.71
CA GLU A 3 -6.65 20.55 -3.36
C GLU A 3 -5.62 21.48 -2.71
N LYS A 4 -6.04 22.69 -2.29
CA LYS A 4 -5.19 23.62 -1.55
C LYS A 4 -4.68 23.00 -0.23
N ASP A 5 -5.57 22.39 0.54
CA ASP A 5 -5.23 21.73 1.80
C ASP A 5 -4.26 20.56 1.58
N ALA A 6 -4.42 19.81 0.49
CA ALA A 6 -3.49 18.74 0.12
C ALA A 6 -2.09 19.26 -0.25
N GLN A 7 -2.01 20.40 -0.94
CA GLN A 7 -0.75 21.06 -1.27
C GLN A 7 -0.04 21.60 -0.03
N GLU A 8 -0.79 22.20 0.89
CA GLU A 8 -0.26 22.67 2.17
C GLU A 8 0.29 21.51 3.00
N LEU A 9 -0.48 20.41 3.13
CA LEU A 9 0.00 19.20 3.79
C LEU A 9 1.31 18.68 3.16
N LEU A 10 1.38 18.60 1.83
CA LEU A 10 2.58 18.16 1.13
C LEU A 10 3.80 19.06 1.43
N HIS A 11 3.58 20.36 1.63
CA HIS A 11 4.64 21.29 1.98
C HIS A 11 5.14 21.12 3.42
N CYS A 12 4.24 20.74 4.34
CA CYS A 12 4.58 20.47 5.74
C CYS A 12 5.30 19.13 5.95
N LEU A 13 5.09 18.16 5.05
CA LEU A 13 5.72 16.85 5.15
C LEU A 13 7.23 16.90 4.86
N PRO A 14 8.03 15.98 5.43
CA PRO A 14 9.46 15.94 5.17
C PRO A 14 9.79 15.83 3.67
N HIS A 15 10.54 16.79 3.15
CA HIS A 15 11.05 16.77 1.77
C HIS A 15 12.26 15.84 1.59
N GLN A 16 12.82 15.35 2.70
CA GLN A 16 13.98 14.46 2.72
C GLN A 16 13.60 13.01 2.35
N ARG A 17 14.58 12.11 2.37
CA ARG A 17 14.35 10.68 2.12
C ARG A 17 13.81 10.01 3.37
N THR A 18 12.52 9.72 3.41
CA THR A 18 11.94 8.83 4.43
C THR A 18 12.25 7.38 4.06
N LEU A 19 13.16 6.76 4.80
CA LEU A 19 13.48 5.35 4.64
C LEU A 19 12.46 4.50 5.38
N PHE A 20 11.99 3.44 4.73
CA PHE A 20 11.02 2.51 5.28
C PHE A 20 11.59 1.08 5.23
N PRO A 21 12.32 0.66 6.29
CA PRO A 21 12.77 -0.71 6.43
C PRO A 21 11.56 -1.62 6.62
N TYR A 22 11.50 -2.71 5.86
CA TYR A 22 10.42 -3.67 5.93
C TYR A 22 10.96 -5.10 5.88
N CYS A 23 10.58 -5.89 6.87
CA CYS A 23 10.66 -7.35 6.83
C CYS A 23 9.26 -7.96 6.88
N ARG A 24 9.15 -9.21 6.47
CA ARG A 24 7.89 -9.96 6.51
C ARG A 24 7.35 -9.98 7.94
N ASP A 25 6.05 -9.75 8.06
CA ASP A 25 5.31 -9.69 9.32
C ASP A 25 5.71 -8.56 10.30
N HIS A 26 6.57 -7.61 9.90
CA HIS A 26 6.89 -6.45 10.73
C HIS A 26 5.65 -5.64 11.14
N TYR A 27 4.68 -5.53 10.24
CA TYR A 27 3.40 -4.86 10.50
C TYR A 27 2.65 -5.47 11.69
N ALA A 28 2.79 -6.77 11.94
CA ALA A 28 2.12 -7.45 13.05
C ALA A 28 2.61 -6.90 14.40
N VAL A 29 3.91 -6.62 14.50
CA VAL A 29 4.51 -6.02 15.70
C VAL A 29 4.05 -4.58 15.88
N GLN A 30 4.00 -3.80 14.79
CA GLN A 30 3.48 -2.43 14.84
C GLN A 30 2.01 -2.39 15.31
N LEU A 31 1.15 -3.26 14.74
CA LEU A 31 -0.25 -3.36 15.14
C LEU A 31 -0.42 -3.83 16.58
N LEU A 32 0.44 -4.74 17.08
CA LEU A 32 0.40 -5.15 18.48
C LEU A 32 0.86 -4.04 19.44
N ARG A 33 1.78 -3.15 19.04
CA ARG A 33 2.16 -1.96 19.82
C ARG A 33 0.99 -1.00 19.98
N VAL A 34 0.21 -0.83 18.93
CA VAL A 34 -1.04 -0.06 18.93
C VAL A 34 -2.07 -0.74 19.83
N ALA A 35 -2.33 -2.02 19.59
CA ALA A 35 -3.37 -2.77 20.27
C ALA A 35 -3.09 -2.91 21.78
N SER A 36 -1.82 -2.98 22.20
CA SER A 36 -1.46 -3.13 23.61
C SER A 36 -1.83 -1.92 24.47
N LYS A 37 -2.00 -0.74 23.87
CA LYS A 37 -2.53 0.45 24.55
C LYS A 37 -3.98 0.22 25.02
N ARG A 38 -4.77 -0.55 24.26
CA ARG A 38 -6.17 -0.88 24.56
C ARG A 38 -6.33 -2.22 25.27
N TYR A 39 -5.48 -3.18 24.97
CA TYR A 39 -5.50 -4.54 25.52
C TYR A 39 -4.17 -4.84 26.22
N PRO A 40 -4.05 -4.56 27.53
CA PRO A 40 -2.75 -4.54 28.21
C PRO A 40 -2.13 -5.92 28.49
N THR A 41 -2.86 -7.01 28.25
CA THR A 41 -2.40 -8.38 28.55
C THR A 41 -2.43 -9.27 27.30
N ILE A 42 -1.52 -10.25 27.24
CA ILE A 42 -1.47 -11.21 26.11
C ILE A 42 -2.80 -11.96 25.96
N PRO A 43 -3.47 -12.46 27.03
CA PRO A 43 -4.78 -13.09 26.89
C PRO A 43 -5.86 -12.15 26.32
N ALA A 44 -5.86 -10.87 26.72
CA ALA A 44 -6.81 -9.88 26.17
C ALA A 44 -6.54 -9.61 24.68
N LEU A 45 -5.26 -9.44 24.30
CA LEU A 45 -4.86 -9.28 22.90
C LEU A 45 -5.24 -10.48 22.04
N LYS A 46 -5.03 -11.71 22.53
CA LYS A 46 -5.41 -12.94 21.82
C LYS A 46 -6.93 -13.07 21.59
N ARG A 47 -7.75 -12.49 22.48
CA ARG A 47 -9.22 -12.47 22.34
C ARG A 47 -9.73 -11.28 21.52
N SER A 48 -8.86 -10.32 21.20
CA SER A 48 -9.19 -9.13 20.40
C SER A 48 -9.10 -9.43 18.89
N PRO A 49 -9.51 -8.49 18.01
CA PRO A 49 -9.32 -8.60 16.55
C PRO A 49 -7.85 -8.85 16.14
N PHE A 50 -6.90 -8.44 16.99
CA PHE A 50 -5.45 -8.60 16.79
C PHE A 50 -4.93 -9.99 17.16
N GLY A 51 -5.77 -10.89 17.70
CA GLY A 51 -5.33 -12.21 18.17
C GLY A 51 -4.68 -13.07 17.08
N ARG A 52 -5.12 -12.91 15.82
CA ARG A 52 -4.54 -13.59 14.65
C ARG A 52 -3.07 -13.24 14.38
N LEU A 53 -2.58 -12.11 14.91
CA LEU A 53 -1.18 -11.71 14.74
C LEU A 53 -0.22 -12.62 15.54
N PHE A 54 -0.71 -13.30 16.57
CA PHE A 54 0.07 -14.26 17.36
C PHE A 54 0.40 -15.55 16.59
N ASP A 55 -0.24 -15.78 15.44
CA ASP A 55 0.10 -16.91 14.56
C ASP A 55 1.27 -16.62 13.63
N LYS A 56 1.72 -15.35 13.57
CA LYS A 56 2.86 -14.97 12.75
C LYS A 56 4.16 -15.48 13.37
N PRO A 57 5.06 -16.10 12.57
CA PRO A 57 6.33 -16.62 13.08
C PRO A 57 7.14 -15.58 13.85
N SER A 58 7.19 -14.35 13.32
CA SER A 58 7.83 -13.18 13.94
C SER A 58 7.33 -12.90 15.37
N VAL A 59 6.00 -12.96 15.56
CA VAL A 59 5.34 -12.67 16.83
C VAL A 59 5.47 -13.84 17.81
N ARG A 60 5.42 -15.09 17.33
CA ARG A 60 5.61 -16.27 18.20
C ARG A 60 6.95 -16.22 18.93
N SER A 61 8.03 -15.94 18.20
CA SER A 61 9.38 -15.78 18.78
C SER A 61 9.47 -14.64 19.80
N LEU A 62 8.72 -13.56 19.59
CA LEU A 62 8.64 -12.45 20.54
C LEU A 62 7.94 -12.84 21.83
N THR A 63 6.79 -13.51 21.71
CA THR A 63 5.95 -13.83 22.86
C THR A 63 6.58 -14.87 23.77
N SER A 64 7.41 -15.78 23.24
CA SER A 64 8.19 -16.72 24.07
C SER A 64 9.22 -16.03 24.96
N ALA A 65 9.67 -14.82 24.61
CA ALA A 65 10.60 -14.04 25.43
C ALA A 65 9.89 -13.21 26.52
N CYS A 66 8.55 -13.08 26.47
CA CYS A 66 7.78 -12.26 27.39
C CYS A 66 7.31 -13.08 28.61
N GLY A 67 8.15 -13.19 29.65
CA GLY A 67 7.87 -14.00 30.85
C GLY A 67 6.79 -13.45 31.80
N ASN A 68 6.34 -12.20 31.63
CA ASN A 68 5.39 -11.54 32.55
C ASN A 68 3.92 -11.57 32.07
N GLY A 69 3.62 -12.23 30.95
CA GLY A 69 2.26 -12.32 30.39
C GLY A 69 1.70 -11.00 29.82
N ARG A 70 2.53 -9.95 29.75
CA ARG A 70 2.18 -8.64 29.21
C ARG A 70 3.05 -8.35 27.99
N LEU A 71 2.55 -7.47 27.14
CA LEU A 71 3.21 -7.08 25.91
C LEU A 71 3.15 -5.56 25.85
N ASP A 72 4.10 -4.90 26.49
CA ASP A 72 4.18 -3.45 26.51
C ASP A 72 5.05 -2.91 25.36
N THR A 73 5.05 -1.59 25.18
CA THR A 73 5.88 -0.94 24.18
C THR A 73 7.37 -1.23 24.39
N GLY A 74 7.83 -1.37 25.64
CA GLY A 74 9.22 -1.69 25.97
C GLY A 74 9.64 -3.08 25.49
N ALA A 75 8.76 -4.08 25.57
CA ALA A 75 9.02 -5.43 25.08
C ALA A 75 9.04 -5.55 23.55
N LEU A 76 8.28 -4.69 22.86
CA LEU A 76 8.17 -4.68 21.40
C LEU A 76 9.18 -3.75 20.72
N THR A 77 9.67 -2.72 21.41
CA THR A 77 10.66 -1.76 20.87
C THR A 77 11.99 -2.39 20.45
N PRO A 78 12.61 -3.31 21.22
CA PRO A 78 13.87 -3.95 20.83
C PRO A 78 13.68 -5.01 19.73
N TYR A 79 12.44 -5.24 19.27
CA TYR A 79 12.23 -6.14 18.16
C TYR A 79 12.76 -5.55 16.86
N TRP A 80 13.96 -5.98 16.52
CA TRP A 80 14.57 -5.75 15.22
C TRP A 80 14.76 -7.08 14.51
N GLN A 81 14.20 -7.17 13.32
CA GLN A 81 14.60 -8.18 12.34
C GLN A 81 15.31 -7.44 11.23
N GLU A 82 16.41 -8.01 10.73
CA GLU A 82 17.10 -7.47 9.58
C GLU A 82 16.10 -7.28 8.42
N PRO A 83 15.92 -6.04 7.94
CA PRO A 83 14.91 -5.76 6.93
C PRO A 83 15.28 -6.47 5.64
N GLY A 84 14.33 -7.25 5.10
CA GLY A 84 14.51 -7.89 3.79
C GLY A 84 14.68 -6.85 2.67
N ASN A 85 14.08 -5.67 2.84
CA ASN A 85 14.32 -4.53 1.97
C ASN A 85 14.13 -3.21 2.74
N THR A 86 14.82 -2.16 2.31
CA THR A 86 14.56 -0.79 2.78
C THR A 86 14.04 0.03 1.61
N TYR A 87 12.77 0.38 1.69
CA TYR A 87 12.10 1.19 0.69
C TYR A 87 12.29 2.67 0.95
N LEU A 88 11.95 3.46 -0.04
CA LEU A 88 11.88 4.91 0.09
C LEU A 88 10.42 5.34 -0.02
N LEU A 89 9.94 6.11 0.94
CA LEU A 89 8.62 6.73 0.89
C LEU A 89 8.72 8.12 0.30
N THR A 90 7.75 8.44 -0.56
CA THR A 90 7.49 9.81 -0.97
C THR A 90 6.00 10.05 -1.01
N VAL A 91 5.62 11.32 -0.88
CA VAL A 91 4.23 11.75 -0.98
C VAL A 91 4.05 12.61 -2.23
N GLY A 92 2.89 12.46 -2.87
CA GLY A 92 2.43 13.30 -3.97
C GLY A 92 0.92 13.54 -3.85
N ILE A 93 0.33 14.13 -4.90
CA ILE A 93 -1.10 14.47 -4.92
C ILE A 93 -1.76 13.83 -6.14
N TRP A 94 -2.98 13.34 -5.97
CA TRP A 94 -3.85 12.92 -7.04
C TRP A 94 -5.12 13.77 -7.03
N SER A 95 -5.28 14.59 -8.06
CA SER A 95 -6.49 15.35 -8.35
C SER A 95 -6.89 15.10 -9.80
N GLY A 96 -8.19 15.24 -10.11
CA GLY A 96 -8.68 15.13 -11.48
C GLY A 96 -9.45 16.37 -11.87
N ARG A 97 -9.26 16.84 -13.11
CA ARG A 97 -10.02 17.98 -13.67
C ARG A 97 -11.51 17.70 -13.73
N ARG A 98 -11.92 16.44 -13.91
CA ARG A 98 -13.30 15.96 -13.85
C ARG A 98 -13.39 14.76 -12.89
N GLN A 99 -14.46 14.68 -12.11
CA GLN A 99 -14.63 13.66 -11.07
C GLN A 99 -14.64 12.22 -11.62
N ARG A 100 -15.20 11.98 -12.82
CA ARG A 100 -15.23 10.64 -13.43
C ARG A 100 -13.84 10.13 -13.79
N ASP A 101 -12.97 11.03 -14.23
CA ASP A 101 -11.62 10.68 -14.69
C ASP A 101 -10.68 10.45 -13.49
N ALA A 102 -11.00 11.05 -12.33
CA ALA A 102 -10.20 10.94 -11.12
C ALA A 102 -10.34 9.58 -10.40
N GLN A 103 -11.42 8.83 -10.67
CA GLN A 103 -11.75 7.56 -9.99
C GLN A 103 -11.67 7.67 -8.45
N MET A 104 -12.27 8.71 -7.86
CA MET A 104 -12.28 8.96 -6.40
C MET A 104 -13.71 8.89 -5.86
N SER A 105 -13.86 8.51 -4.59
CA SER A 105 -15.17 8.38 -3.96
C SER A 105 -15.87 9.74 -3.84
N ARG A 106 -15.13 10.81 -3.50
CA ARG A 106 -15.62 12.20 -3.46
C ARG A 106 -14.76 13.17 -4.27
N ARG A 107 -15.26 14.39 -4.47
CA ARG A 107 -14.53 15.47 -5.15
C ARG A 107 -13.41 16.02 -4.26
N GLY A 108 -12.35 16.51 -4.88
CA GLY A 108 -11.20 17.12 -4.19
C GLY A 108 -9.89 16.54 -4.68
N ALA A 109 -8.98 16.29 -3.76
CA ALA A 109 -7.70 15.63 -3.98
C ALA A 109 -7.45 14.54 -2.93
N ASN A 110 -6.64 13.56 -3.32
CA ASN A 110 -6.11 12.53 -2.45
C ASN A 110 -4.60 12.71 -2.29
N ILE A 111 -4.10 12.32 -1.12
CA ILE A 111 -2.68 12.14 -0.89
C ILE A 111 -2.25 10.82 -1.52
N VAL A 112 -1.11 10.84 -2.21
CA VAL A 112 -0.52 9.63 -2.79
C VAL A 112 0.72 9.27 -2.01
N LEU A 113 0.65 8.18 -1.24
CA LEU A 113 1.84 7.57 -0.66
C LEU A 113 2.46 6.63 -1.69
N ARG A 114 3.75 6.79 -1.98
CA ARG A 114 4.47 5.96 -2.95
C ARG A 114 5.61 5.23 -2.26
N LEU A 115 5.72 3.93 -2.54
CA LEU A 115 6.76 3.04 -2.07
C LEU A 115 7.73 2.78 -3.23
N HIS A 116 8.96 3.26 -3.10
CA HIS A 116 10.00 3.11 -4.14
C HIS A 116 11.05 2.10 -3.76
N PHE A 117 11.66 1.53 -4.80
CA PHE A 117 12.79 0.65 -4.67
C PHE A 117 14.07 1.33 -4.13
N ASN A 118 14.98 0.48 -3.66
CA ASN A 118 16.32 0.88 -3.24
C ASN A 118 17.30 0.90 -4.42
N ARG A 119 18.55 1.28 -4.15
CA ARG A 119 19.62 1.35 -5.16
C ARG A 119 19.99 -0.03 -5.74
N GLN A 120 19.92 -1.08 -4.94
CA GLN A 120 20.28 -2.44 -5.35
C GLN A 120 19.34 -2.93 -6.45
N HIS A 121 18.03 -2.71 -6.27
CA HIS A 121 17.04 -2.98 -7.31
C HIS A 121 17.37 -2.22 -8.59
N ASP A 122 17.59 -0.90 -8.53
CA ASP A 122 17.82 -0.11 -9.73
C ASP A 122 19.04 -0.58 -10.53
N GLN A 123 20.13 -0.96 -9.85
CA GLN A 123 21.31 -1.51 -10.49
C GLN A 123 21.01 -2.83 -11.22
N LEU A 124 20.28 -3.73 -10.56
CA LEU A 124 19.90 -5.00 -11.18
C LEU A 124 18.93 -4.77 -12.34
N TYR A 125 17.94 -3.90 -12.15
CA TYR A 125 16.95 -3.52 -13.15
C TYR A 125 17.61 -2.95 -14.40
N THR A 126 18.53 -2.00 -14.25
CA THR A 126 19.26 -1.43 -15.39
C THR A 126 20.10 -2.47 -16.12
N ARG A 127 20.80 -3.36 -15.39
CA ARG A 127 21.65 -4.39 -15.99
C ARG A 127 20.87 -5.46 -16.74
N THR A 128 19.73 -5.87 -16.22
CA THR A 128 18.96 -7.01 -16.76
C THR A 128 17.85 -6.55 -17.69
N ILE A 129 17.00 -5.62 -17.27
CA ILE A 129 15.84 -5.17 -18.05
C ILE A 129 16.23 -4.16 -19.14
N GLN A 130 17.33 -3.42 -18.94
CA GLN A 130 17.82 -2.39 -19.86
C GLN A 130 16.69 -1.42 -20.27
N PRO A 131 16.14 -0.66 -19.30
CA PRO A 131 15.11 0.31 -19.58
C PRO A 131 15.65 1.41 -20.51
N THR A 132 14.89 1.75 -21.54
CA THR A 132 15.22 2.82 -22.49
C THR A 132 14.60 4.16 -22.07
N ARG A 133 13.82 4.17 -20.99
CA ARG A 133 13.20 5.35 -20.37
C ARG A 133 12.89 5.06 -18.90
N ALA A 134 12.75 6.12 -18.09
CA ALA A 134 12.24 6.01 -16.73
C ALA A 134 10.83 5.41 -16.71
N ASN A 135 10.46 4.74 -15.61
CA ASN A 135 9.12 4.19 -15.40
C ASN A 135 8.71 3.16 -16.47
N ALA A 136 9.65 2.38 -17.01
CA ALA A 136 9.33 1.44 -18.07
C ALA A 136 8.31 0.36 -17.63
N PHE A 137 8.23 0.06 -16.33
CA PHE A 137 7.22 -0.83 -15.75
C PHE A 137 6.02 -0.12 -15.12
N ASN A 138 6.00 1.21 -15.14
CA ASN A 138 4.98 2.03 -14.48
C ASN A 138 4.12 2.79 -15.50
N GLY A 139 2.82 2.96 -15.22
CA GLY A 139 1.89 3.64 -16.12
C GLY A 139 2.05 5.16 -16.07
N TRP A 140 2.15 5.81 -17.23
CA TRP A 140 2.24 7.29 -17.36
C TRP A 140 1.05 8.04 -16.78
N GLY A 141 -0.15 7.46 -16.80
CA GLY A 141 -1.36 8.03 -16.21
C GLY A 141 -1.59 7.62 -14.75
N HIS A 142 -0.62 6.98 -14.10
CA HIS A 142 -0.75 6.50 -12.72
C HIS A 142 0.13 7.36 -11.79
N PRO A 143 -0.17 7.43 -10.49
CA PRO A 143 0.50 8.34 -9.56
C PRO A 143 1.86 7.80 -9.08
N VAL A 144 2.74 7.48 -10.02
CA VAL A 144 4.12 7.04 -9.80
C VAL A 144 5.06 8.24 -9.76
N LEU A 145 6.27 8.06 -9.23
CA LEU A 145 7.28 9.13 -9.23
C LEU A 145 7.75 9.39 -10.66
N MET A 146 7.68 10.64 -11.12
CA MET A 146 8.18 11.01 -12.44
C MET A 146 9.64 11.50 -12.37
N GLN A 147 10.41 11.25 -13.41
CA GLN A 147 11.76 11.80 -13.52
C GLN A 147 11.71 13.34 -13.51
N GLY A 148 12.56 13.96 -12.68
CA GLY A 148 12.57 15.41 -12.50
C GLY A 148 11.63 15.95 -11.41
N GLU A 149 10.66 15.15 -10.94
CA GLU A 149 9.76 15.54 -9.84
C GLU A 149 10.52 15.69 -8.51
N ARG A 150 11.62 14.94 -8.34
CA ARG A 150 12.54 15.03 -7.19
C ARG A 150 13.99 15.03 -7.65
N ARG A 151 14.88 15.50 -6.78
CA ARG A 151 16.35 15.52 -6.98
C ARG A 151 16.95 14.12 -7.25
N TYR A 152 16.26 13.07 -6.83
CA TYR A 152 16.62 11.69 -7.09
C TYR A 152 15.42 10.96 -7.69
N PHE A 153 15.70 9.97 -8.52
CA PHE A 153 14.70 9.09 -9.12
C PHE A 153 14.91 7.65 -8.60
N ARG A 154 13.81 6.97 -8.31
CA ARG A 154 13.72 5.54 -7.99
C ARG A 154 12.46 5.01 -8.64
N GLU A 155 12.53 3.80 -9.17
CA GLU A 155 11.34 3.13 -9.69
C GLU A 155 10.31 2.93 -8.57
N THR A 156 9.05 3.24 -8.84
CA THR A 156 7.95 3.01 -7.90
C THR A 156 7.57 1.54 -7.91
N LEU A 157 7.61 0.88 -6.75
CA LEU A 157 7.10 -0.47 -6.55
C LEU A 157 5.57 -0.44 -6.47
N ALA A 158 5.03 0.40 -5.58
CA ALA A 158 3.61 0.47 -5.29
C ALA A 158 3.20 1.87 -4.85
N TRP A 159 1.90 2.13 -4.86
CA TRP A 159 1.34 3.38 -4.37
C TRP A 159 -0.03 3.14 -3.74
N ALA A 160 -0.40 4.05 -2.84
CA ALA A 160 -1.72 4.13 -2.24
C ALA A 160 -2.30 5.54 -2.41
N ARG A 161 -3.59 5.62 -2.73
CA ARG A 161 -4.36 6.88 -2.69
C ARG A 161 -5.12 6.95 -1.37
N LEU A 162 -4.94 8.05 -0.66
CA LEU A 162 -5.47 8.29 0.68
C LEU A 162 -6.35 9.54 0.67
N ASP A 163 -7.61 9.42 1.07
CA ASP A 163 -8.48 10.57 1.34
C ASP A 163 -8.47 10.86 2.83
N VAL A 164 -7.81 11.95 3.20
CA VAL A 164 -7.57 12.34 4.59
C VAL A 164 -8.59 13.39 5.03
N ASP A 165 -9.09 13.24 6.24
CA ASP A 165 -9.93 14.23 6.92
C ASP A 165 -9.46 14.41 8.37
N PHE A 166 -8.68 15.47 8.61
CA PHE A 166 -8.18 15.81 9.94
C PHE A 166 -9.28 16.26 10.91
N HIS A 167 -10.44 16.73 10.41
CA HIS A 167 -11.51 17.16 11.30
C HIS A 167 -12.18 15.96 11.99
N THR A 168 -12.34 14.86 11.25
CA THR A 168 -12.91 13.62 11.78
C THR A 168 -11.84 12.65 12.30
N ASN A 169 -10.56 13.01 12.15
CA ASN A 169 -9.40 12.17 12.44
C ASN A 169 -9.45 10.82 11.71
N GLU A 170 -9.82 10.86 10.43
CA GLU A 170 -9.98 9.69 9.58
C GLU A 170 -9.12 9.76 8.32
N VAL A 171 -8.63 8.60 7.88
CA VAL A 171 -8.07 8.44 6.54
C VAL A 171 -8.71 7.24 5.87
N LEU A 172 -9.15 7.41 4.62
CA LEU A 172 -9.64 6.34 3.79
C LEU A 172 -8.57 5.91 2.79
N VAL A 173 -8.19 4.65 2.85
CA VAL A 173 -7.44 3.98 1.78
C VAL A 173 -8.39 3.78 0.62
N GLU A 174 -8.34 4.73 -0.31
CA GLU A 174 -9.13 4.69 -1.53
C GLU A 174 -8.66 3.52 -2.40
N GLU A 175 -7.35 3.35 -2.57
CA GLU A 175 -6.80 2.34 -3.46
C GLU A 175 -5.34 2.02 -3.12
N ILE A 176 -4.95 0.76 -3.32
CA ILE A 176 -3.56 0.29 -3.34
C ILE A 176 -3.30 -0.44 -4.66
N GLN A 177 -2.22 -0.10 -5.36
CA GLN A 177 -1.84 -0.74 -6.61
C GLN A 177 -0.32 -0.87 -6.81
N SER A 178 0.07 -1.75 -7.73
CA SER A 178 1.43 -1.89 -8.23
C SER A 178 1.42 -2.21 -9.73
N ASP A 179 1.78 -1.23 -10.56
CA ASP A 179 2.01 -1.47 -11.98
C ASP A 179 3.22 -2.36 -12.22
N TRP A 180 4.27 -2.12 -11.43
CA TRP A 180 5.52 -2.85 -11.53
C TRP A 180 5.28 -4.36 -11.37
N VAL A 181 4.55 -4.80 -10.34
CA VAL A 181 4.29 -6.24 -10.11
C VAL A 181 3.49 -6.84 -11.26
N ARG A 182 2.50 -6.10 -11.79
CA ARG A 182 1.73 -6.52 -12.96
C ARG A 182 2.63 -6.69 -14.19
N ARG A 183 3.58 -5.78 -14.42
CA ARG A 183 4.53 -5.85 -15.54
C ARG A 183 5.55 -6.98 -15.37
N VAL A 184 6.07 -7.21 -14.16
CA VAL A 184 7.00 -8.32 -13.90
C VAL A 184 6.31 -9.67 -14.10
N ARG A 185 5.06 -9.84 -13.66
CA ARG A 185 4.29 -11.06 -13.94
C ARG A 185 4.10 -11.30 -15.44
N SER A 186 3.78 -10.23 -16.18
CA SER A 186 3.69 -10.30 -17.64
C SER A 186 5.04 -10.66 -18.29
N LEU A 187 6.14 -10.10 -17.80
CA LEU A 187 7.49 -10.43 -18.26
C LEU A 187 7.83 -11.90 -17.99
N LYS A 188 7.55 -12.40 -16.78
CA LYS A 188 7.76 -13.82 -16.41
C LYS A 188 7.05 -14.76 -17.40
N LEU A 189 5.78 -14.50 -17.69
CA LEU A 189 5.00 -15.31 -18.64
C LEU A 189 5.54 -15.24 -20.08
N ARG A 190 6.07 -14.08 -20.49
CA ARG A 190 6.64 -13.91 -21.82
C ARG A 190 7.99 -14.62 -21.94
N ALA A 191 8.85 -14.48 -20.94
CA ALA A 191 10.14 -15.16 -20.89
C ALA A 191 9.98 -16.69 -20.88
N SER A 192 8.99 -17.22 -20.14
CA SER A 192 8.73 -18.67 -20.11
C SER A 192 8.21 -19.26 -21.42
N ARG A 193 7.87 -18.43 -22.42
CA ARG A 193 7.48 -18.87 -23.78
C ARG A 193 8.66 -18.88 -24.76
N CYS A 194 9.83 -18.41 -24.33
CA CYS A 194 11.04 -18.44 -25.13
C CYS A 194 11.74 -19.79 -24.97
N CYS A 195 12.20 -20.37 -26.07
CA CYS A 195 12.97 -21.63 -26.06
C CYS A 195 14.49 -21.40 -25.93
N ASP A 196 14.92 -20.14 -25.98
CA ASP A 196 16.33 -19.73 -25.97
C ASP A 196 16.49 -18.48 -25.07
N GLU A 197 17.52 -18.49 -24.22
CA GLU A 197 17.87 -17.38 -23.34
C GLU A 197 18.25 -16.10 -24.10
N ALA A 198 18.77 -16.23 -25.33
CA ALA A 198 19.10 -15.10 -26.20
C ALA A 198 17.88 -14.44 -26.85
N CYS A 199 16.68 -15.05 -26.74
CA CYS A 199 15.46 -14.51 -27.30
C CYS A 199 15.19 -13.09 -26.78
N VAL A 200 15.07 -12.12 -27.69
CA VAL A 200 14.91 -10.71 -27.34
C VAL A 200 13.46 -10.40 -26.96
N LEU A 201 13.25 -9.96 -25.74
CA LEU A 201 11.97 -9.48 -25.21
C LEU A 201 11.92 -7.95 -25.27
N ARG A 202 11.04 -7.42 -26.12
CA ARG A 202 10.79 -5.97 -26.23
C ARG A 202 9.51 -5.60 -25.50
N GLY A 203 9.54 -4.52 -24.73
CA GLY A 203 8.34 -3.91 -24.19
C GLY A 203 8.38 -2.40 -24.33
N TYR A 204 7.31 -1.74 -23.89
CA TYR A 204 7.23 -0.30 -23.98
C TYR A 204 8.22 0.35 -23.00
N GLY A 205 9.40 0.74 -23.51
CA GLY A 205 10.46 1.37 -22.73
C GLY A 205 11.54 0.44 -22.20
N TYR A 206 11.66 -0.80 -22.70
CA TYR A 206 12.78 -1.68 -22.34
C TYR A 206 13.08 -2.70 -23.44
N ARG A 207 14.31 -3.24 -23.40
CA ARG A 207 14.76 -4.32 -24.29
C ARG A 207 15.69 -5.25 -23.52
N THR A 208 15.23 -6.47 -23.26
CA THR A 208 15.99 -7.49 -22.51
C THR A 208 16.05 -8.80 -23.29
N THR A 209 16.78 -9.79 -22.79
CA THR A 209 16.73 -11.18 -23.28
C THR A 209 15.91 -12.05 -22.32
N ALA A 210 15.50 -13.24 -22.75
CA ALA A 210 14.80 -14.18 -21.89
C ALA A 210 15.64 -14.59 -20.67
N GLY A 211 16.95 -14.86 -20.84
CA GLY A 211 17.85 -15.18 -19.73
C GLY A 211 17.98 -14.04 -18.72
N GLN A 212 18.14 -12.80 -19.20
CA GLN A 212 18.18 -11.62 -18.33
C GLN A 212 16.85 -11.37 -17.60
N ALA A 213 15.72 -11.58 -18.30
CA ALA A 213 14.40 -11.49 -17.72
C ALA A 213 14.18 -12.55 -16.61
N HIS A 214 14.63 -13.79 -16.83
CA HIS A 214 14.59 -14.83 -15.81
C HIS A 214 15.41 -14.45 -14.57
N ALA A 215 16.66 -14.00 -14.76
CA ALA A 215 17.51 -13.55 -13.65
C ALA A 215 16.87 -12.41 -12.84
N TYR A 216 16.26 -11.44 -13.53
CA TYR A 216 15.53 -10.36 -12.87
C TYR A 216 14.29 -10.84 -12.12
N VAL A 217 13.49 -11.70 -12.75
CA VAL A 217 12.28 -12.26 -12.15
C VAL A 217 12.62 -13.03 -10.88
N SER A 218 13.68 -13.84 -10.87
CA SER A 218 14.14 -14.58 -9.69
C SER A 218 14.43 -13.66 -8.51
N TYR A 219 15.07 -12.50 -8.74
CA TYR A 219 15.22 -11.48 -7.69
C TYR A 219 13.87 -10.90 -7.26
N ALA A 220 13.01 -10.58 -8.22
CA ALA A 220 11.73 -9.92 -8.01
C ALA A 220 10.67 -10.77 -7.31
N GLU A 221 10.81 -12.11 -7.27
CA GLU A 221 9.80 -13.01 -6.71
C GLU A 221 9.45 -12.71 -5.25
N SER A 222 10.47 -12.47 -4.42
CA SER A 222 10.27 -12.10 -3.01
C SER A 222 9.47 -10.80 -2.88
N VAL A 223 9.84 -9.77 -3.65
CA VAL A 223 9.15 -8.48 -3.66
C VAL A 223 7.72 -8.61 -4.16
N MET A 224 7.49 -9.38 -5.23
CA MET A 224 6.15 -9.62 -5.78
C MET A 224 5.21 -10.34 -4.80
N HIS A 225 5.75 -11.08 -3.83
CA HIS A 225 4.97 -11.72 -2.79
C HIS A 225 4.56 -10.72 -1.70
N ASP A 226 5.49 -9.88 -1.25
CA ASP A 226 5.30 -9.07 -0.03
C ASP A 226 4.89 -7.61 -0.29
N TRP A 227 4.86 -7.14 -1.54
CA TRP A 227 4.62 -5.72 -1.86
C TRP A 227 3.34 -5.13 -1.25
N SER A 228 2.25 -5.89 -1.23
CA SER A 228 0.96 -5.38 -0.75
C SER A 228 0.96 -5.22 0.77
N HIS A 229 1.64 -6.13 1.48
CA HIS A 229 1.87 -5.97 2.91
C HIS A 229 2.81 -4.80 3.19
N ALA A 230 3.91 -4.66 2.44
CA ALA A 230 4.81 -3.54 2.58
C ALA A 230 4.11 -2.19 2.35
N MET A 231 3.24 -2.10 1.33
CA MET A 231 2.50 -0.89 1.01
C MET A 231 1.45 -0.56 2.08
N LEU A 232 0.64 -1.53 2.53
CA LEU A 232 -0.34 -1.26 3.58
C LEU A 232 0.33 -0.95 4.92
N ALA A 233 1.44 -1.62 5.26
CA ALA A 233 2.24 -1.27 6.43
C ALA A 233 2.79 0.17 6.35
N ALA A 234 3.28 0.59 5.18
CA ALA A 234 3.71 1.97 4.96
C ALA A 234 2.55 2.97 5.12
N VAL A 235 1.34 2.62 4.64
CA VAL A 235 0.14 3.45 4.83
C VAL A 235 -0.19 3.62 6.31
N LEU A 236 -0.19 2.54 7.09
CA LEU A 236 -0.49 2.62 8.53
C LEU A 236 0.60 3.39 9.29
N HIS A 237 1.86 3.16 8.96
CA HIS A 237 2.97 3.91 9.53
C HIS A 237 2.84 5.41 9.24
N PHE A 238 2.56 5.77 7.99
CA PHE A 238 2.34 7.15 7.56
C PHE A 238 1.12 7.79 8.26
N ALA A 239 0.01 7.06 8.36
CA ALA A 239 -1.19 7.53 9.05
C ALA A 239 -0.92 7.82 10.54
N GLU A 240 -0.29 6.90 11.26
CA GLU A 240 -0.02 7.05 12.70
C GLU A 240 1.08 8.10 12.98
N HIS A 241 2.22 8.01 12.29
CA HIS A 241 3.44 8.73 12.69
C HIS A 241 3.66 10.05 11.94
N GLU A 242 3.16 10.17 10.70
CA GLU A 242 3.34 11.39 9.90
C GLU A 242 2.06 12.24 9.86
N LEU A 243 0.88 11.63 9.76
CA LEU A 243 -0.39 12.36 9.75
C LEU A 243 -1.01 12.54 11.14
N GLY A 244 -0.70 11.66 12.10
CA GLY A 244 -1.32 11.67 13.43
C GLY A 244 -2.80 11.24 13.43
N VAL A 245 -3.21 10.47 12.42
CA VAL A 245 -4.61 10.02 12.23
C VAL A 245 -4.82 8.68 12.91
N SER A 246 -5.88 8.55 13.72
CA SER A 246 -6.15 7.34 14.51
C SER A 246 -7.13 6.36 13.87
N THR A 247 -7.93 6.78 12.88
CA THR A 247 -8.91 5.87 12.28
C THR A 247 -8.64 5.69 10.79
N VAL A 248 -8.35 4.46 10.40
CA VAL A 248 -8.10 4.07 9.00
C VAL A 248 -9.28 3.27 8.47
N TRP A 249 -9.85 3.76 7.39
CA TRP A 249 -10.90 3.10 6.63
C TRP A 249 -10.31 2.49 5.36
N TYR A 250 -10.90 1.39 4.90
CA TYR A 250 -10.52 0.73 3.65
C TYR A 250 -11.79 0.27 2.93
N HIS A 251 -11.89 0.50 1.63
CA HIS A 251 -13.07 0.07 0.87
C HIS A 251 -13.20 -1.45 0.81
N THR A 252 -14.43 -1.96 0.89
CA THR A 252 -14.71 -3.25 0.24
C THR A 252 -14.79 -3.05 -1.27
N TRP A 253 -14.56 -4.12 -2.03
CA TRP A 253 -14.53 -4.04 -3.49
C TRP A 253 -15.83 -3.45 -4.08
N ASN A 254 -16.99 -3.97 -3.67
CA ASN A 254 -18.30 -3.52 -4.15
C ASN A 254 -18.55 -2.04 -3.86
N THR A 255 -18.34 -1.63 -2.60
CA THR A 255 -18.55 -0.25 -2.17
C THR A 255 -17.62 0.71 -2.90
N GLY A 256 -16.34 0.35 -3.04
CA GLY A 256 -15.34 1.18 -3.74
C GLY A 256 -15.68 1.37 -5.22
N VAL A 257 -16.04 0.29 -5.93
CA VAL A 257 -16.45 0.34 -7.34
C VAL A 257 -17.68 1.23 -7.52
N ALA A 258 -18.69 1.07 -6.67
CA ALA A 258 -19.93 1.85 -6.73
C ALA A 258 -19.73 3.34 -6.43
N LEU A 259 -18.96 3.66 -5.38
CA LEU A 259 -18.70 5.04 -5.01
C LEU A 259 -17.86 5.76 -6.04
N LYS A 260 -16.89 5.08 -6.65
CA LYS A 260 -16.03 5.67 -7.69
C LYS A 260 -16.69 5.69 -9.08
N GLY A 261 -17.81 4.97 -9.26
CA GLY A 261 -18.47 4.83 -10.55
C GLY A 261 -17.59 4.11 -11.56
N ILE A 262 -16.81 3.12 -11.10
CA ILE A 262 -15.92 2.33 -11.94
C ILE A 262 -16.75 1.24 -12.63
N ASP A 263 -16.51 1.04 -13.92
CA ASP A 263 -17.04 -0.10 -14.65
C ASP A 263 -16.33 -1.39 -14.19
N ARG A 264 -17.08 -2.49 -14.06
CA ARG A 264 -16.57 -3.77 -13.56
C ARG A 264 -15.42 -4.32 -14.41
N ASP A 265 -15.39 -4.05 -15.71
CA ASP A 265 -14.31 -4.48 -16.60
C ASP A 265 -12.98 -3.77 -16.31
N TRP A 266 -13.06 -2.63 -15.64
CA TRP A 266 -11.93 -1.78 -15.26
C TRP A 266 -11.70 -1.77 -13.75
N ALA A 267 -12.43 -2.61 -13.01
CA ALA A 267 -12.34 -2.68 -11.56
C ALA A 267 -11.01 -3.32 -11.12
N PRO A 268 -10.48 -2.92 -9.97
CA PRO A 268 -9.24 -3.49 -9.46
C PRO A 268 -9.45 -4.95 -8.99
N PRO A 269 -8.38 -5.74 -8.81
CA PRO A 269 -8.49 -7.12 -8.33
C PRO A 269 -9.19 -7.21 -6.97
N THR A 270 -10.18 -8.10 -6.84
CA THR A 270 -10.97 -8.29 -5.61
C THR A 270 -10.13 -8.69 -4.41
N SER A 271 -9.04 -9.44 -4.61
CA SER A 271 -8.18 -9.94 -3.52
C SER A 271 -7.50 -8.84 -2.69
N LEU A 272 -7.19 -7.69 -3.31
CA LEU A 272 -6.62 -6.53 -2.60
C LEU A 272 -7.63 -5.81 -1.69
N TYR A 273 -8.92 -6.10 -1.87
CA TYR A 273 -10.03 -5.47 -1.14
C TYR A 273 -10.74 -6.45 -0.22
N THR A 274 -10.19 -7.65 -0.02
CA THR A 274 -10.76 -8.66 0.89
C THR A 274 -9.69 -9.22 1.81
N ARG A 275 -8.69 -9.92 1.27
CA ARG A 275 -7.68 -10.62 2.07
C ARG A 275 -6.71 -9.68 2.78
N LEU A 276 -6.27 -8.63 2.08
CA LEU A 276 -5.27 -7.70 2.61
C LEU A 276 -5.74 -6.97 3.89
N PRO A 277 -6.91 -6.28 3.93
CA PRO A 277 -7.37 -5.62 5.15
C PRO A 277 -7.59 -6.62 6.31
N GLU A 278 -8.13 -7.81 6.05
CA GLU A 278 -8.31 -8.84 7.07
C GLU A 278 -6.99 -9.31 7.70
N GLN A 279 -5.92 -9.41 6.91
CA GLN A 279 -4.58 -9.77 7.41
C GLN A 279 -4.01 -8.69 8.33
N PHE A 280 -4.42 -7.44 8.15
CA PHE A 280 -4.04 -6.28 8.98
C PHE A 280 -5.06 -5.98 10.09
N CYS A 281 -5.91 -6.95 10.43
CA CYS A 281 -6.88 -6.85 11.53
C CYS A 281 -7.93 -5.75 11.35
N PHE A 282 -8.17 -5.28 10.13
CA PHE A 282 -9.34 -4.44 9.88
C PHE A 282 -10.62 -5.24 10.13
N GLU A 283 -11.59 -4.58 10.75
CA GLU A 283 -12.91 -5.13 11.03
C GLU A 283 -13.90 -4.67 9.97
N ALA A 284 -14.68 -5.61 9.44
CA ALA A 284 -15.75 -5.31 8.50
C ALA A 284 -16.92 -4.62 9.22
N THR A 285 -17.42 -3.53 8.67
CA THR A 285 -18.54 -2.76 9.25
C THR A 285 -19.46 -2.18 8.17
N ARG A 286 -20.74 -2.05 8.50
CA ARG A 286 -21.74 -1.34 7.69
C ARG A 286 -21.72 0.17 7.90
N ASP A 287 -20.92 0.64 8.85
CA ASP A 287 -20.72 2.06 9.07
C ASP A 287 -20.02 2.69 7.87
N MET A 288 -20.38 3.95 7.60
CA MET A 288 -19.75 4.74 6.55
C MET A 288 -18.76 5.71 7.20
N PRO A 289 -17.55 5.89 6.65
CA PRO A 289 -16.61 6.92 7.11
C PRO A 289 -17.32 8.28 7.18
N ARG A 290 -17.03 9.11 8.19
CA ARG A 290 -17.70 10.41 8.30
C ARG A 290 -17.36 11.29 7.09
N LEU A 291 -16.12 11.21 6.60
CA LEU A 291 -15.67 11.92 5.39
C LEU A 291 -16.46 11.56 4.11
N LEU A 292 -17.15 10.40 4.09
CA LEU A 292 -18.01 9.97 2.99
C LEU A 292 -19.51 10.01 3.31
N SER A 293 -19.90 10.32 4.54
CA SER A 293 -21.29 10.29 5.04
C SER A 293 -22.14 11.47 4.55
N THR A 294 -22.11 11.73 3.25
CA THR A 294 -22.87 12.80 2.59
C THR A 294 -24.05 12.25 1.81
N GLU A 295 -25.13 13.02 1.74
CA GLU A 295 -26.34 12.68 0.98
C GLU A 295 -26.07 12.26 -0.49
N PRO A 296 -25.22 12.97 -1.27
CA PRO A 296 -24.94 12.57 -2.65
C PRO A 296 -24.30 11.18 -2.79
N LEU A 297 -23.43 10.79 -1.84
CA LEU A 297 -22.75 9.50 -1.88
C LEU A 297 -23.67 8.36 -1.43
N ARG A 298 -24.52 8.60 -0.42
CA ARG A 298 -25.58 7.65 -0.04
C ARG A 298 -26.55 7.39 -1.19
N LYS A 299 -26.98 8.45 -1.90
CA LYS A 299 -27.82 8.31 -3.10
C LYS A 299 -27.13 7.51 -4.22
N ARG A 300 -25.81 7.65 -4.38
CA ARG A 300 -25.03 6.87 -5.36
C ARG A 300 -25.05 5.37 -5.01
N LEU A 301 -24.78 5.03 -3.75
CA LEU A 301 -24.87 3.65 -3.26
C LEU A 301 -26.27 3.04 -3.49
N ASN A 302 -27.31 3.78 -3.11
CA ASN A 302 -28.70 3.34 -3.29
C ASN A 302 -29.06 3.09 -4.76
N ARG A 303 -28.59 3.94 -5.69
CA ARG A 303 -28.79 3.75 -7.14
C ARG A 303 -28.21 2.42 -7.62
N HIS A 304 -27.07 2.01 -7.08
CA HIS A 304 -26.43 0.74 -7.39
C HIS A 304 -26.92 -0.43 -6.52
N ARG A 305 -27.90 -0.21 -5.64
CA ARG A 305 -28.43 -1.21 -4.69
C ARG A 305 -27.33 -1.85 -3.84
N ILE A 306 -26.36 -1.05 -3.41
CA ILE A 306 -25.24 -1.48 -2.59
C ILE A 306 -25.36 -0.86 -1.21
N GLU A 307 -25.38 -1.69 -0.17
CA GLU A 307 -25.28 -1.22 1.21
C GLU A 307 -23.84 -0.75 1.50
N PRO A 308 -23.66 0.31 2.32
CA PRO A 308 -22.33 0.72 2.74
C PRO A 308 -21.65 -0.43 3.49
N HIS A 309 -20.48 -0.83 3.00
CA HIS A 309 -19.67 -1.86 3.64
C HIS A 309 -18.19 -1.51 3.48
N PHE A 310 -17.50 -1.39 4.61
CA PHE A 310 -16.12 -0.95 4.72
C PHE A 310 -15.35 -1.82 5.69
N TYR A 311 -14.04 -1.68 5.65
CA TYR A 311 -13.11 -2.17 6.66
C TYR A 311 -12.65 -0.99 7.50
N LYS A 312 -12.61 -1.14 8.82
CA LYS A 312 -12.17 -0.12 9.78
C LYS A 312 -11.06 -0.67 10.65
N LEU A 313 -10.03 0.14 10.91
CA LEU A 313 -8.98 -0.11 11.87
C LEU A 313 -8.77 1.16 12.70
N ASP A 314 -8.77 1.01 14.02
CA ASP A 314 -8.40 2.07 14.97
C ASP A 314 -6.94 1.84 15.43
N LEU A 315 -6.11 2.88 15.30
CA LEU A 315 -4.68 2.94 15.61
C LEU A 315 -4.38 3.52 17.01
#